data_AF-A0A847ZF13-F1
#
_entry.id   AF-A0A847ZF13-F1
#
_cell.length_a   1.000
_cell.length_b   1.000
_cell.length_c   1.000
_cell.angle_alpha   90.00
_cell.angle_beta   90.00
_cell.angle_gamma   90.00
#
_symmetry.space_group_name_H-M   'P 1'
#
loop_
_entity.id
_entity.type
_entity.pdbx_description
1 polymer ?
#
loop_
_entity_poly.entity_id
_entity_poly.type
_entity_poly.pdbx_seq_one_letter_code
_entity_poly.pdbx_strand_id
1 'polypeptide(L)'
;MPSRHFDLAIAGGTLVTMSSRMDIIENASIGISGGRIALVDTNRPLAADRIIDARGGLILPGLVNTHTHLPMVCFRGLADDLPLMDWLN
;
A
#
# COMPACT_ATOMS: atom_id res chain seq x y z
N MET A 1 17.78 14.88 21.36
CA MET A 1 17.53 13.51 20.89
C MET A 1 17.96 13.46 19.43
N PRO A 2 18.94 12.63 19.02
CA PRO A 2 19.27 12.53 17.60
C PRO A 2 18.01 12.15 16.83
N SER A 3 17.72 12.86 15.73
CA SER A 3 16.62 12.51 14.84
C SER A 3 16.83 11.10 14.34
N ARG A 4 15.89 10.20 14.63
CA ARG A 4 15.92 8.84 14.09
C ARG A 4 15.88 8.94 12.56
N HIS A 5 16.91 8.45 11.89
CA HIS A 5 17.01 8.42 10.43
C HIS A 5 16.36 7.14 9.90
N PHE A 6 15.56 7.24 8.84
CA PHE A 6 14.84 6.13 8.21
C PHE A 6 15.38 5.85 6.79
N ASP A 7 15.10 4.67 6.24
CA ASP A 7 15.46 4.35 4.85
C ASP A 7 14.47 5.02 3.89
N LEU A 8 13.19 5.04 4.28
CA LEU A 8 12.09 5.65 3.54
C LEU A 8 11.13 6.32 4.53
N ALA A 9 10.67 7.52 4.19
CA ALA A 9 9.52 8.15 4.81
C ALA A 9 8.39 8.35 3.78
N ILE A 10 7.16 8.11 4.21
CA ILE A 10 5.94 8.54 3.49
C ILE A 10 5.32 9.67 4.31
N ALA A 11 5.23 10.85 3.71
CA ALA A 11 4.84 12.07 4.39
C ALA A 11 3.56 12.65 3.80
N GLY A 12 2.64 13.03 4.68
CA GLY A 12 1.31 13.49 4.31
C GLY A 12 0.37 12.36 3.91
N GLY A 13 -0.78 12.75 3.35
CA GLY A 13 -1.83 11.82 2.92
C GLY A 13 -2.66 11.29 4.08
N THR A 14 -3.70 10.52 3.72
CA THR A 14 -4.61 9.89 4.69
C THR A 14 -4.30 8.40 4.75
N LEU A 15 -3.77 7.95 5.89
CA LEU A 15 -3.46 6.56 6.14
C LEU A 15 -4.70 5.84 6.64
N VAL A 16 -5.11 4.81 5.90
CA VAL A 16 -6.14 3.88 6.32
C VAL A 16 -5.46 2.63 6.85
N THR A 17 -5.46 2.46 8.17
CA THR A 17 -4.54 1.50 8.84
C THR A 17 -4.95 0.05 8.68
N MET A 18 -6.25 -0.22 8.47
CA MET A 18 -6.85 -1.55 8.64
C MET A 18 -6.52 -2.19 10.01
N SER A 19 -6.30 -1.36 11.05
CA SER A 19 -6.18 -1.83 12.43
C SER A 19 -7.50 -2.43 12.90
N SER A 20 -7.50 -3.16 14.02
CA SER A 20 -8.75 -3.71 14.60
C SER A 20 -9.80 -2.64 14.92
N ARG A 21 -9.36 -1.39 15.11
CA ARG A 21 -10.23 -0.23 15.36
C ARG A 21 -10.57 0.55 14.09
N MET A 22 -10.04 0.15 12.94
CA MET A 22 -10.18 0.84 11.66
C MET A 22 -9.77 2.31 11.74
N ASP A 23 -8.68 2.59 12.46
CA ASP A 23 -8.20 3.95 12.64
C ASP A 23 -7.80 4.57 11.28
N ILE A 24 -8.22 5.81 11.05
CA ILE A 24 -7.81 6.65 9.92
C ILE A 24 -6.94 7.77 10.48
N ILE A 25 -5.74 7.95 9.90
CA ILE A 25 -4.79 8.97 10.33
C ILE A 25 -4.60 9.97 9.17
N GLU A 26 -5.08 11.18 9.37
CA GLU A 26 -4.86 12.28 8.43
C GLU A 26 -3.46 12.88 8.60
N ASN A 27 -2.92 13.40 7.50
CA ASN A 27 -1.57 13.96 7.42
C ASN A 27 -0.51 13.03 8.03
N ALA A 28 -0.59 11.75 7.65
CA ALA A 28 0.24 10.70 8.23
C ALA A 28 1.74 10.93 7.97
N SER A 29 2.56 10.41 8.87
CA SER A 29 4.02 10.39 8.74
C SER A 29 4.51 8.99 9.09
N ILE A 30 4.95 8.25 8.08
CA ILE A 30 5.30 6.84 8.19
C ILE A 30 6.80 6.68 7.94
N GLY A 31 7.52 6.14 8.93
CA GLY A 31 8.95 5.84 8.81
C GLY A 31 9.18 4.35 8.60
N ILE A 32 10.00 4.00 7.61
CA ILE A 32 10.38 2.62 7.27
C ILE A 32 11.89 2.43 7.49
N SER A 33 12.24 1.35 8.19
CA SER A 33 13.64 0.93 8.40
C SER A 33 13.75 -0.58 8.24
N GLY A 34 14.75 -1.06 7.51
CA GLY A 34 14.98 -2.48 7.25
C GLY A 34 13.78 -3.18 6.61
N GLY A 35 13.06 -2.48 5.73
CA GLY A 35 11.85 -2.99 5.08
C GLY A 35 10.63 -3.17 6.00
N ARG A 36 10.65 -2.60 7.21
CA ARG A 36 9.54 -2.66 8.17
C ARG A 36 9.06 -1.26 8.54
N ILE A 37 7.76 -1.12 8.80
CA ILE A 37 7.20 0.09 9.39
C ILE A 37 7.76 0.24 10.81
N ALA A 38 8.56 1.27 11.04
CA ALA A 38 9.26 1.54 12.29
C ALA A 38 8.61 2.67 13.10
N LEU A 39 7.81 3.52 12.44
CA LEU A 39 7.07 4.62 13.04
C LEU A 39 5.81 4.90 12.22
N VAL A 40 4.70 5.16 12.91
CA VAL A 40 3.52 5.82 12.36
C VAL A 40 3.18 6.98 13.30
N ASP A 41 3.06 8.18 12.73
CA ASP A 41 2.79 9.43 13.46
C ASP A 41 1.90 10.34 12.60
N THR A 42 1.54 11.52 13.10
CA THR A 42 0.78 12.55 12.37
C THR A 42 1.51 13.89 12.37
N ASN A 43 1.50 14.58 11.22
CA ASN A 43 2.09 15.93 11.06
C ASN A 43 3.54 16.05 11.52
N ARG A 44 4.33 14.98 11.41
CA ARG A 44 5.70 14.94 11.92
C ARG A 44 6.71 14.77 10.79
N PRO A 45 7.55 15.79 10.53
CA PRO A 45 8.66 15.64 9.60
C PRO A 45 9.62 14.53 10.05
N LEU A 46 9.97 13.64 9.11
CA LEU A 46 10.90 12.54 9.31
C LEU A 46 12.13 12.73 8.43
N ALA A 47 13.32 12.47 8.97
CA ALA A 47 14.55 12.40 8.20
C ALA A 47 14.72 10.99 7.62
N ALA A 48 14.89 10.88 6.30
CA ALA A 48 15.06 9.60 5.63
C ALA A 48 15.92 9.72 4.36
N ASP A 49 16.51 8.61 3.91
CA ASP A 49 17.25 8.57 2.64
C ASP A 49 16.36 8.92 1.44
N ARG A 50 15.08 8.53 1.51
CA ARG A 50 14.05 8.86 0.53
C ARG A 50 12.77 9.31 1.21
N ILE A 51 12.12 10.32 0.64
CA ILE A 51 10.81 10.81 1.08
C ILE A 51 9.82 10.71 -0.07
N ILE A 52 8.65 10.14 0.20
CA ILE A 52 7.48 10.15 -0.68
C ILE A 52 6.47 11.15 -0.12
N ASP A 53 6.07 12.13 -0.92
CA ASP A 53 4.98 13.04 -0.60
C ASP A 53 3.65 12.42 -1.06
N ALA A 54 2.77 12.14 -0.11
CA ALA A 54 1.47 11.52 -0.34
C ALA A 54 0.29 12.49 -0.13
N ARG A 55 0.53 13.81 -0.06
CA ARG A 55 -0.53 14.81 0.13
C ARG A 55 -1.64 14.68 -0.92
N GLY A 56 -2.90 14.70 -0.45
CA GLY A 56 -4.08 14.50 -1.28
C GLY A 56 -4.36 13.04 -1.67
N GLY A 57 -3.46 12.11 -1.34
CA GLY A 57 -3.62 10.68 -1.61
C GLY A 57 -4.02 9.86 -0.39
N LEU A 58 -4.38 8.60 -0.65
CA LEU A 58 -4.60 7.56 0.36
C LEU A 58 -3.38 6.66 0.49
N ILE A 59 -3.02 6.33 1.73
CA ILE A 59 -2.01 5.33 2.04
C ILE A 59 -2.73 4.10 2.59
N LEU A 60 -2.49 2.96 1.95
CA LEU A 60 -3.16 1.68 2.23
C LEU A 60 -2.12 0.58 2.43
N PRO A 61 -2.40 -0.46 3.23
CA PRO A 61 -1.71 -1.72 3.11
C PRO A 61 -1.79 -2.23 1.66
N GLY A 62 -0.72 -2.87 1.18
CA GLY A 62 -0.73 -3.49 -0.14
C GLY A 62 -1.84 -4.54 -0.24
N LEU A 63 -2.57 -4.54 -1.35
CA LEU A 63 -3.63 -5.52 -1.58
C LEU A 63 -3.03 -6.92 -1.74
N VAL A 64 -3.65 -7.92 -1.13
CA VAL A 64 -3.25 -9.33 -1.25
C VAL A 64 -4.17 -10.04 -2.23
N ASN A 65 -3.63 -10.43 -3.38
CA ASN A 65 -4.35 -11.26 -4.35
C ASN A 65 -4.22 -12.73 -3.95
N THR A 66 -5.30 -13.32 -3.44
CA THR A 66 -5.31 -14.68 -2.87
C THR A 66 -5.48 -15.78 -3.92
N HIS A 67 -5.87 -15.45 -5.15
CA HIS A 67 -6.12 -16.43 -6.20
C HIS A 67 -5.98 -15.79 -7.59
N THR A 68 -5.09 -16.34 -8.42
CA THR A 68 -4.90 -15.87 -9.80
C THR A 68 -4.35 -16.96 -10.70
N HIS A 69 -4.75 -16.92 -11.96
CA HIS A 69 -4.15 -17.71 -13.05
C HIS A 69 -3.27 -16.80 -13.89
N LEU A 70 -2.09 -16.43 -13.36
CA LEU A 70 -1.23 -15.39 -13.93
C LEU A 70 -0.93 -15.57 -15.44
N PRO A 71 -0.60 -16.76 -15.96
CA PRO A 71 -0.31 -16.94 -17.39
C PRO A 71 -1.50 -16.64 -18.31
N MET A 72 -2.74 -16.71 -17.81
CA MET A 72 -3.95 -16.44 -18.61
C MET A 72 -4.12 -14.96 -18.97
N VAL A 73 -3.24 -14.07 -18.51
CA VAL A 73 -3.23 -12.67 -18.95
C VAL A 73 -3.10 -12.54 -20.47
N CYS A 74 -2.41 -13.48 -21.13
CA CYS A 74 -2.30 -13.53 -22.59
C CYS A 74 -3.63 -13.83 -23.30
N PHE A 75 -4.63 -14.33 -22.56
CA PHE A 75 -5.97 -14.66 -23.06
C PHE A 75 -7.03 -13.64 -22.60
N ARG A 76 -6.60 -12.47 -22.10
CA ARG A 76 -7.54 -11.44 -21.64
C ARG A 76 -8.48 -11.02 -22.79
N GLY A 77 -9.77 -11.27 -22.60
CA GLY A 77 -10.82 -10.97 -23.59
C GLY A 77 -10.88 -11.94 -24.78
N LEU A 78 -10.22 -13.11 -24.70
CA LEU A 78 -10.23 -14.09 -25.80
C LEU A 78 -11.55 -14.85 -25.90
N ALA A 79 -12.16 -15.17 -24.76
CA ALA A 79 -13.35 -16.00 -24.65
C ALA A 79 -14.26 -15.44 -23.55
N ASP A 80 -15.04 -14.41 -23.90
CA ASP A 80 -16.01 -13.77 -23.02
C ASP A 80 -17.43 -14.35 -23.28
N ASP A 81 -18.37 -14.08 -22.37
CA ASP A 81 -19.80 -14.41 -22.51
C ASP A 81 -20.16 -15.91 -22.69
N LEU A 82 -19.31 -16.82 -22.20
CA LEU A 82 -19.56 -18.27 -22.18
C LEU A 82 -19.96 -18.78 -20.79
N PRO A 83 -20.84 -19.80 -20.68
CA PRO A 83 -20.98 -20.59 -19.47
C PRO A 83 -19.63 -21.17 -19.01
N LEU A 84 -19.42 -21.33 -17.70
CA LEU A 84 -18.13 -21.75 -17.14
C LEU A 84 -17.55 -23.01 -17.79
N MET A 85 -18.36 -24.03 -18.01
CA MET A 85 -17.88 -25.28 -18.61
C MET A 85 -17.52 -25.10 -20.08
N ASP A 86 -18.23 -24.25 -20.83
CA ASP A 86 -17.91 -23.96 -22.23
C ASP A 86 -16.65 -23.11 -22.35
N TRP A 87 -16.37 -22.28 -21.35
CA TRP A 87 -15.13 -21.52 -21.27
C TRP A 87 -13.91 -22.39 -20.90
N LEU A 88 -14.12 -23.48 -20.14
CA LEU A 88 -13.05 -24.38 -19.68
C LEU A 88 -12.65 -25.47 -20.69
N ASN A 89 -13.53 -25.80 -21.65
CA ASN A 89 -13.36 -26.90 -22.60
C ASN A 89 -13.03 -26.42 -24.02
#